data_AF-A0A5B6ZM09-F1
#
_entry.id   AF-A0A5B6ZM09-F1
#
_cell.length_a   1.000
_cell.length_b   1.000
_cell.length_c   1.000
_cell.angle_alpha   90.00
_cell.angle_beta   90.00
_cell.angle_gamma   90.00
#
_symmetry.space_group_name_H-M   'P 1'
#
loop_
_entity.id
_entity.type
_entity.pdbx_description
1 polymer ?
#
loop_
_entity_poly.entity_id
_entity_poly.type
_entity_poly.pdbx_seq_one_letter_code
_entity_poly.pdbx_strand_id
1 'polypeptide(L)'
;RTRFVRRACVVNGNNRSAAFATANNIVVMAIYGSINSNLALARPGYESWVSLQGDGWNSNFHDVVYFKDQIFAVRLDGTLVLCEIEGPDPPKATDFASPPEEVECWECIYLVESAGELLMVLRLNQKVEDYEHYYKTESFEVYKFDFSARKWTELLDL
;
A
#
# COMPACT_ATOMS: atom_id res chain seq x y z
N ARG A 1 10.68 -16.47 15.86
CA ARG A 1 9.88 -16.47 14.61
C ARG A 1 10.14 -15.13 13.92
N THR A 2 10.97 -15.11 12.89
CA THR A 2 11.39 -13.88 12.20
C THR A 2 10.19 -13.27 11.49
N ARG A 3 9.80 -12.04 11.85
CA ARG A 3 8.75 -11.29 11.15
C ARG A 3 9.45 -10.53 10.02
N PHE A 4 9.23 -10.96 8.79
CA PHE A 4 9.82 -10.31 7.62
C PHE A 4 9.12 -8.98 7.37
N VAL A 5 9.90 -7.93 7.14
CA VAL A 5 9.42 -6.66 6.58
C VAL A 5 9.51 -6.80 5.06
N ARG A 6 8.39 -6.62 4.35
CA ARG A 6 8.35 -6.78 2.89
C ARG A 6 8.57 -5.47 2.13
N ARG A 7 8.06 -4.36 2.67
CA ARG A 7 8.21 -3.02 2.09
C ARG A 7 8.08 -1.97 3.19
N ALA A 8 8.79 -0.86 3.03
CA ALA A 8 8.63 0.31 3.87
C ALA A 8 8.66 1.60 3.04
N CYS A 9 7.89 2.60 3.45
CA CYS A 9 7.96 3.95 2.91
C CYS A 9 8.24 4.95 4.02
N VAL A 10 8.99 6.01 3.69
CA VAL A 10 9.29 7.12 4.61
C VAL A 10 8.58 8.36 4.09
N VAL A 11 7.80 8.98 4.96
CA VAL A 11 6.94 10.11 4.63
C VAL A 11 7.24 11.25 5.57
N ASN A 12 7.24 12.48 5.07
CA ASN A 12 7.29 13.67 5.90
C ASN A 12 5.85 14.07 6.28
N GLY A 13 5.49 13.89 7.56
CA GLY A 13 4.16 14.20 8.08
C GLY A 13 3.92 15.71 8.09
N ASN A 14 2.93 16.15 7.32
CA ASN A 14 2.59 17.57 7.27
C ASN A 14 1.87 18.01 8.56
N ASN A 15 2.47 18.96 9.29
CA ASN A 15 1.84 19.63 10.42
C ASN A 15 0.73 20.56 9.90
N ARG A 16 -0.55 20.23 10.14
CA ARG A 16 -1.64 21.22 10.07
C ARG A 16 -1.72 22.12 11.32
N SER A 17 -0.86 21.91 12.32
CA SER A 17 -0.75 22.75 13.52
C SER A 17 0.59 23.49 13.55
N ALA A 18 0.54 24.82 13.51
CA ALA A 18 1.68 25.74 13.50
C ALA A 18 2.54 25.73 14.79
N ALA A 19 2.26 24.85 15.75
CA ALA A 19 3.00 24.78 17.02
C ALA A 19 4.21 23.82 17.01
N PHE A 20 4.39 22.99 15.97
CA PHE A 20 5.42 21.93 15.96
C PHE A 20 6.33 21.95 14.72
N ALA A 21 6.50 23.10 14.05
CA ALA A 21 7.29 23.25 12.83
C ALA A 21 8.79 22.87 12.94
N THR A 22 9.26 22.43 14.11
CA THR A 22 10.64 21.97 14.38
C THR A 22 10.76 20.47 14.65
N ALA A 23 9.67 19.71 14.71
CA ALA A 23 9.74 18.26 14.87
C ALA A 23 9.90 17.61 13.49
N ASN A 24 10.97 16.84 13.30
CA ASN A 24 11.12 15.91 12.18
C ASN A 24 9.95 14.93 12.21
N ASN A 25 8.86 15.23 11.52
CA ASN A 25 7.64 14.41 11.45
C ASN A 25 7.84 13.21 10.52
N ILE A 26 8.94 12.49 10.70
CA ILE A 26 9.23 11.32 9.87
C ILE A 26 8.27 10.21 10.28
N VAL A 27 7.45 9.79 9.33
CA VAL A 27 6.57 8.65 9.45
C VAL A 27 7.16 7.52 8.63
N VAL A 28 7.27 6.33 9.23
CA VAL A 28 7.67 5.11 8.55
C VAL A 28 6.51 4.13 8.59
N MET A 29 6.13 3.62 7.43
CA MET A 29 5.18 2.51 7.34
C MET A 29 5.90 1.25 6.88
N ALA A 30 5.49 0.11 7.41
CA ALA A 30 6.05 -1.19 7.05
C ALA A 30 4.97 -2.26 6.94
N ILE A 31 5.09 -3.12 5.94
CA ILE A 31 4.30 -4.34 5.81
C ILE A 31 5.04 -5.49 6.49
N TYR A 32 4.41 -6.17 7.44
CA TYR A 32 5.02 -7.25 8.21
C TYR A 32 4.09 -8.47 8.38
N GLY A 33 4.71 -9.65 8.51
CA GLY A 33 3.99 -10.92 8.64
C GLY A 33 4.01 -11.74 7.34
N SER A 34 3.83 -13.05 7.45
CA SER A 34 3.99 -13.99 6.33
C SER A 34 2.69 -14.55 5.76
N ILE A 35 1.67 -14.77 6.60
CA ILE A 35 0.37 -15.35 6.21
C ILE A 35 -0.71 -14.25 6.15
N ASN A 36 -0.69 -13.32 7.10
CA ASN A 36 -1.54 -12.13 7.13
C ASN A 36 -0.64 -10.89 7.24
N SER A 37 -0.37 -10.24 6.12
CA SER A 37 0.66 -9.19 5.99
C SER A 37 0.16 -7.82 6.46
N ASN A 38 0.27 -7.54 7.75
CA ASN A 38 -0.26 -6.33 8.40
C ASN A 38 0.57 -5.07 8.06
N LEU A 39 -0.05 -3.89 8.22
CA LEU A 39 0.64 -2.60 8.24
C LEU A 39 0.99 -2.17 9.65
N ALA A 40 2.19 -1.63 9.82
CA ALA A 40 2.62 -0.95 11.02
C ALA A 40 3.19 0.44 10.73
N LEU A 41 3.02 1.33 11.69
CA LEU A 41 3.46 2.72 11.70
C LEU A 41 4.52 2.92 12.78
N ALA A 42 5.57 3.67 12.46
CA ALA A 42 6.47 4.27 13.42
C ALA A 42 6.59 5.77 13.16
N ARG A 43 6.51 6.58 14.21
CA ARG A 43 6.68 8.03 14.16
C ARG A 43 7.25 8.53 15.50
N PRO A 44 7.85 9.74 15.56
CA PRO A 44 8.25 10.33 16.82
C PRO A 44 7.12 10.33 17.86
N GLY A 45 7.46 10.00 19.10
CA GLY A 45 6.49 9.88 20.20
C GLY A 45 5.94 8.46 20.40
N TYR A 46 6.07 7.56 19.41
CA TYR A 46 5.77 6.15 19.64
C TYR A 46 6.97 5.42 20.26
N GLU A 47 6.72 4.61 21.29
CA GLU A 47 7.75 3.76 21.91
C GLU A 47 8.12 2.55 21.05
N SER A 48 7.22 2.14 20.14
CA SER A 48 7.39 0.98 19.26
C SER A 48 6.50 1.09 18.01
N TRP A 49 6.66 0.15 17.07
CA TRP A 49 5.77 0.05 15.90
C TRP A 49 4.33 -0.23 16.33
N VAL A 50 3.39 0.56 15.81
CA VAL A 50 1.95 0.42 16.07
C VAL A 50 1.26 -0.13 14.84
N SER A 51 0.57 -1.26 14.97
CA SER A 51 -0.19 -1.86 13.87
C SER A 51 -1.44 -1.04 13.55
N LEU A 52 -1.71 -0.84 12.26
CA LEU A 52 -2.97 -0.23 11.83
C LEU A 52 -4.11 -1.22 12.03
N GLN A 53 -5.22 -0.74 12.59
CA GLN A 53 -6.46 -1.51 12.67
C GLN A 53 -7.20 -1.42 11.34
N GLY A 54 -7.46 -2.56 10.71
CA GLY A 54 -8.22 -2.64 9.46
C GLY A 54 -9.69 -2.96 9.69
N ASP A 55 -10.54 -2.48 8.77
CA ASP A 55 -11.90 -2.99 8.65
C ASP A 55 -11.86 -4.40 8.03
N GLY A 56 -12.17 -5.43 8.83
CA GLY A 56 -12.24 -6.83 8.36
C GLY A 56 -11.19 -7.77 8.94
N TRP A 57 -11.28 -9.05 8.56
CA TRP A 57 -10.49 -10.14 9.16
C TRP A 57 -9.15 -10.40 8.44
N ASN A 58 -8.96 -9.86 7.23
CA ASN A 58 -7.80 -10.15 6.38
C ASN A 58 -6.98 -8.87 6.10
N SER A 59 -6.00 -8.63 6.94
CA SER A 59 -5.01 -7.56 6.80
C SER A 59 -3.95 -7.84 5.74
N ASN A 60 -4.31 -8.43 4.59
CA ASN A 60 -3.36 -8.93 3.58
C ASN A 60 -2.77 -7.83 2.69
N PHE A 61 -2.03 -6.89 3.28
CA PHE A 61 -1.42 -5.79 2.53
C PHE A 61 -0.27 -6.27 1.66
N HIS A 62 -0.28 -5.83 0.40
CA HIS A 62 0.73 -6.14 -0.60
C HIS A 62 1.67 -4.97 -0.84
N ASP A 63 1.13 -3.76 -0.83
CA ASP A 63 1.90 -2.55 -1.07
C ASP A 63 1.39 -1.32 -0.32
N VAL A 64 2.24 -0.29 -0.20
CA VAL A 64 1.99 1.03 0.40
C VAL A 64 2.68 2.13 -0.41
N VAL A 65 2.00 3.26 -0.58
CA VAL A 65 2.48 4.45 -1.30
C VAL A 65 2.05 5.73 -0.59
N TYR A 66 2.90 6.75 -0.65
CA TYR A 66 2.53 8.10 -0.27
C TYR A 66 2.14 8.89 -1.52
N PHE A 67 0.95 9.47 -1.51
CA PHE A 67 0.37 10.17 -2.65
C PHE A 67 -0.45 11.37 -2.17
N LYS A 68 -0.13 12.58 -2.66
CA LYS A 68 -0.86 13.82 -2.37
C LYS A 68 -1.24 13.98 -0.89
N ASP A 69 -0.22 13.98 -0.02
CA ASP A 69 -0.36 14.12 1.44
C ASP A 69 -1.11 13.00 2.17
N GLN A 70 -1.42 11.91 1.49
CA GLN A 70 -2.10 10.76 2.06
C GLN A 70 -1.26 9.50 1.86
N ILE A 71 -1.50 8.50 2.71
CA ILE A 71 -0.88 7.19 2.57
C ILE A 71 -1.95 6.20 2.15
N PHE A 72 -1.72 5.55 1.03
CA PHE A 72 -2.56 4.49 0.51
C PHE A 72 -1.83 3.16 0.59
N ALA A 73 -2.59 2.10 0.77
CA ALA A 73 -2.10 0.73 0.67
C ALA A 73 -3.02 -0.08 -0.24
N VAL A 74 -2.55 -1.23 -0.67
CA VAL A 74 -3.35 -2.18 -1.44
C VAL A 74 -3.32 -3.55 -0.78
N ARG A 75 -4.47 -4.22 -0.74
CA ARG A 75 -4.59 -5.61 -0.27
C ARG A 75 -4.29 -6.58 -1.42
N LEU A 76 -4.12 -7.85 -1.07
CA LEU A 76 -3.90 -8.95 -2.02
C LEU A 76 -5.01 -9.05 -3.08
N ASP A 77 -6.24 -8.68 -2.72
CA ASP A 77 -7.39 -8.66 -3.64
C ASP A 77 -7.46 -7.38 -4.50
N GLY A 78 -6.45 -6.50 -4.44
CA GLY A 78 -6.42 -5.23 -5.16
C GLY A 78 -7.22 -4.10 -4.52
N THR A 79 -7.90 -4.33 -3.38
CA THR A 79 -8.64 -3.26 -2.69
C THR A 79 -7.69 -2.14 -2.27
N LEU A 80 -8.02 -0.91 -2.67
CA LEU A 80 -7.31 0.30 -2.28
C LEU A 80 -7.78 0.72 -0.89
N VAL A 81 -6.83 0.97 0.01
CA VAL A 81 -7.05 1.26 1.43
C VAL A 81 -6.41 2.60 1.78
N LEU A 82 -7.14 3.45 2.50
CA LEU A 82 -6.62 4.70 3.06
C LEU A 82 -6.06 4.46 4.46
N CYS A 83 -4.84 4.93 4.71
CA CYS A 83 -4.20 4.84 6.03
C CYS A 83 -4.41 6.16 6.81
N GLU A 84 -5.30 6.12 7.80
CA GLU A 84 -5.67 7.24 8.66
C GLU A 84 -4.72 7.32 9.87
N ILE A 85 -3.62 8.09 9.71
CA ILE A 85 -2.55 8.19 10.72
C ILE A 85 -2.61 9.46 11.60
N GLU A 86 -3.37 10.47 11.19
CA GLU A 86 -3.55 11.74 11.91
C GLU A 86 -4.77 11.71 12.86
N GLY A 87 -5.40 10.54 13.02
CA GLY A 87 -6.60 10.32 13.83
C GLY A 87 -6.30 9.87 15.27
N PRO A 88 -7.32 9.38 16.00
CA PRO A 88 -7.12 8.80 17.32
C PRO A 88 -6.23 7.55 17.23
N ASP A 89 -5.37 7.36 18.23
CA ASP A 89 -4.62 6.12 18.36
C ASP A 89 -5.55 4.98 18.84
N PRO A 90 -5.39 3.75 18.31
CA PRO A 90 -4.44 3.36 17.26
C PRO A 90 -4.88 3.79 15.85
N PRO A 91 -3.91 4.06 14.94
CA PRO A 91 -4.18 4.45 13.56
C PRO A 91 -4.99 3.37 12.83
N LYS A 92 -5.74 3.78 11.80
CA LYS A 92 -6.68 2.91 11.10
C LYS A 92 -6.39 2.79 9.61
N ALA A 93 -6.87 1.70 9.03
CA ALA A 93 -6.81 1.41 7.62
C ALA A 93 -8.24 1.11 7.12
N THR A 94 -8.81 2.01 6.32
CA THR A 94 -10.20 1.96 5.87
C THR A 94 -10.29 1.70 4.36
N ASP A 95 -11.25 0.87 3.95
CA ASP A 95 -11.44 0.56 2.54
C ASP A 95 -11.83 1.83 1.77
N PHE A 96 -11.10 2.13 0.70
CA PHE A 96 -11.23 3.38 -0.04
C PHE A 96 -11.88 3.19 -1.40
N ALA A 97 -11.46 2.16 -2.14
CA ALA A 97 -12.03 1.78 -3.43
C ALA A 97 -11.83 0.29 -3.73
N SER A 98 -12.78 -0.29 -4.48
CA SER A 98 -12.69 -1.66 -4.99
C SER A 98 -11.54 -1.81 -6.01
N PRO A 99 -11.01 -3.02 -6.21
CA PRO A 99 -10.06 -3.32 -7.28
C PRO A 99 -10.67 -3.10 -8.69
N PRO A 100 -9.84 -2.99 -9.75
CA PRO A 100 -10.28 -3.26 -11.13
C PRO A 100 -10.94 -4.65 -11.23
N GLU A 101 -11.88 -4.84 -12.15
CA GLU A 101 -12.67 -6.08 -12.26
C GLU A 101 -11.80 -7.29 -12.67
N GLU A 102 -10.68 -7.01 -13.35
CA GLU A 102 -9.77 -7.97 -13.95
C GLU A 102 -8.66 -8.47 -13.00
N VAL A 103 -8.51 -7.86 -11.82
CA VAL A 103 -7.38 -8.21 -10.92
C VAL A 103 -7.61 -9.56 -10.25
N GLU A 104 -6.72 -10.51 -10.54
CA GLU A 104 -6.67 -11.78 -9.84
C GLU A 104 -5.77 -11.74 -8.60
N CYS A 105 -6.16 -12.46 -7.55
CA CYS A 105 -5.51 -12.45 -6.22
C CYS A 105 -4.10 -13.08 -6.16
N TRP A 106 -3.53 -13.48 -7.29
CA TRP A 106 -2.20 -14.12 -7.39
C TRP A 106 -1.13 -13.21 -8.00
N GLU A 107 -1.52 -12.02 -8.44
CA GLU A 107 -0.65 -11.09 -9.14
C GLU A 107 0.20 -10.26 -8.18
N CYS A 108 1.40 -9.89 -8.64
CA CYS A 108 2.24 -8.97 -7.87
C CYS A 108 1.75 -7.55 -8.12
N ILE A 109 0.97 -7.02 -7.17
CA ILE A 109 0.41 -5.66 -7.22
C ILE A 109 1.42 -4.65 -6.66
N TYR A 110 1.63 -3.56 -7.40
CA TYR A 110 2.40 -2.41 -6.96
C TYR A 110 1.57 -1.12 -7.06
N LEU A 111 1.63 -0.28 -6.04
CA LEU A 111 1.15 1.10 -6.08
C LEU A 111 2.31 2.05 -6.37
N VAL A 112 2.10 2.92 -7.36
CA VAL A 112 3.12 3.85 -7.86
C VAL A 112 2.51 5.24 -8.00
N GLU A 113 3.19 6.25 -7.47
CA GLU A 113 2.96 7.64 -7.86
C GLU A 113 3.83 7.94 -9.08
N SER A 114 3.21 8.45 -10.14
CA SER A 114 3.93 8.88 -11.34
C SER A 114 3.20 10.05 -12.00
N ALA A 115 3.94 11.12 -12.31
CA ALA A 115 3.42 12.33 -12.94
C ALA A 115 2.19 12.94 -12.23
N GLY A 116 2.11 12.82 -10.90
CA GLY A 116 0.99 13.34 -10.12
C GLY A 116 -0.27 12.46 -10.15
N GLU A 117 -0.17 11.27 -10.70
CA GLU A 117 -1.23 10.26 -10.79
C GLU A 117 -0.90 9.06 -9.91
N LEU A 118 -1.96 8.42 -9.39
CA LEU A 118 -1.84 7.16 -8.65
C LEU A 118 -2.11 6.00 -9.61
N LEU A 119 -1.14 5.11 -9.73
CA LEU A 119 -1.17 3.96 -10.61
C LEU A 119 -1.14 2.66 -9.80
N MET A 120 -1.89 1.66 -10.24
CA MET A 120 -1.73 0.27 -9.87
C MET A 120 -1.03 -0.43 -11.03
N VAL A 121 0.10 -1.07 -10.75
CA VAL A 121 0.86 -1.86 -11.72
C VAL A 121 0.75 -3.33 -11.31
N LEU A 122 0.14 -4.13 -12.15
CA LEU A 122 0.06 -5.58 -11.99
C LEU A 122 1.23 -6.18 -12.75
N ARG A 123 2.02 -7.01 -12.07
CA ARG A 123 3.07 -7.81 -12.70
C ARG A 123 2.55 -9.23 -12.87
N LEU A 124 2.29 -9.57 -14.14
CA LEU A 124 1.87 -10.91 -14.54
C LEU A 124 3.08 -11.83 -14.63
N ASN A 125 2.98 -12.98 -13.98
CA ASN A 125 4.08 -13.94 -13.91
C ASN A 125 3.68 -15.27 -14.54
N GLN A 126 4.53 -15.77 -15.43
CA GLN A 126 4.44 -17.11 -15.98
C GLN A 126 5.28 -18.07 -15.13
N LYS A 127 4.70 -19.21 -14.76
CA LYS A 127 5.43 -20.31 -14.13
C LYS A 127 6.34 -20.97 -15.18
N VAL A 128 7.64 -21.04 -14.91
CA VAL A 128 8.57 -21.75 -15.79
C VAL A 128 8.63 -23.22 -15.35
N GLU A 129 8.28 -24.13 -16.25
CA GLU A 129 8.14 -25.58 -15.94
C GLU A 129 9.46 -26.26 -15.54
N ASP A 130 10.60 -25.75 -16.04
CA ASP A 130 11.90 -26.42 -15.91
C ASP A 130 12.61 -26.22 -14.56
N TYR A 131 12.09 -25.37 -13.68
CA TYR A 131 12.69 -25.12 -12.36
C TYR A 131 11.61 -25.01 -11.28
N GLU A 132 11.75 -25.78 -10.20
CA GLU A 132 10.89 -25.63 -9.04
C GLU A 132 11.05 -24.20 -8.48
N HIS A 133 9.97 -23.41 -8.62
CA HIS A 133 9.80 -22.05 -8.08
C HIS A 133 10.45 -20.88 -8.83
N TYR A 134 10.59 -20.94 -10.17
CA TYR A 134 10.93 -19.75 -10.96
C TYR A 134 9.69 -19.12 -11.63
N TYR A 135 9.40 -17.87 -11.26
CA TYR A 135 8.38 -17.03 -11.90
C TYR A 135 9.08 -16.02 -12.81
N LYS A 136 8.75 -16.05 -14.10
CA LYS A 136 9.22 -15.05 -15.07
C LYS A 136 8.14 -13.99 -15.23
N THR A 137 8.52 -12.71 -15.18
CA THR A 137 7.61 -11.64 -15.60
C THR A 137 7.28 -11.80 -17.08
N GLU A 138 6.00 -11.87 -17.39
CA GLU A 138 5.50 -11.95 -18.76
C GLU A 138 5.18 -10.56 -19.30
N SER A 139 4.38 -9.82 -18.54
CA SER A 139 3.89 -8.49 -18.91
C SER A 139 3.57 -7.67 -17.66
N PHE A 140 3.19 -6.41 -17.90
CA PHE A 140 2.61 -5.55 -16.89
C PHE A 140 1.31 -4.97 -17.40
N GLU A 141 0.31 -4.90 -16.53
CA GLU A 141 -0.90 -4.12 -16.75
C GLU A 141 -0.88 -2.91 -15.83
N VAL A 142 -1.34 -1.77 -16.32
CA VAL A 142 -1.29 -0.52 -15.57
C VAL A 142 -2.66 0.12 -15.53
N TYR A 143 -3.12 0.44 -14.33
CA TYR A 143 -4.41 1.07 -14.09
C TYR A 143 -4.20 2.43 -13.44
N LYS A 144 -4.86 3.44 -13.98
CA LYS A 144 -4.93 4.78 -13.40
C LYS A 144 -6.13 4.87 -12.45
N PHE A 145 -5.92 5.47 -11.29
CA PHE A 145 -7.01 5.74 -10.34
C PHE A 145 -7.68 7.09 -10.61
N ASP A 146 -9.00 7.09 -10.77
CA ASP A 146 -9.85 8.28 -10.76
C ASP A 146 -10.43 8.51 -9.36
N PHE A 147 -9.97 9.56 -8.68
CA PHE A 147 -10.43 9.93 -7.34
C PHE A 147 -11.87 10.46 -7.30
N SER A 148 -12.37 11.04 -8.39
CA SER A 148 -13.73 11.54 -8.48
C SER A 148 -14.73 10.41 -8.66
N ALA A 149 -14.42 9.45 -9.53
CA ALA A 149 -15.26 8.27 -9.76
C ALA A 149 -15.02 7.14 -8.74
N ARG A 150 -13.89 7.18 -8.01
CA ARG A 150 -13.36 6.09 -7.17
C ARG A 150 -13.25 4.77 -7.92
N LYS A 151 -12.67 4.83 -9.11
CA LYS A 151 -12.55 3.70 -10.03
C LYS A 151 -11.17 3.65 -10.66
N TRP A 152 -10.80 2.45 -11.08
CA TRP A 152 -9.63 2.19 -11.88
C TRP A 152 -9.99 2.22 -13.36
N THR A 153 -9.07 2.69 -14.19
CA THR A 153 -9.16 2.62 -15.65
C THR A 153 -7.84 2.10 -16.19
N GLU A 154 -7.91 1.02 -16.94
CA GLU A 154 -6.74 0.44 -17.60
C GLU A 154 -6.12 1.45 -18.58
N LEU A 155 -4.80 1.54 -18.56
CA LEU A 155 -4.02 2.27 -19.54
C LEU A 155 -3.51 1.28 -20.58
N LEU A 156 -4.21 1.22 -21.72
CA LEU A 156 -3.77 0.43 -22.86
C LEU A 156 -2.58 1.13 -23.53
N ASP A 157 -1.42 0.49 -23.45
CA ASP A 157 -0.08 0.92 -23.91
C ASP A 157 0.59 2.09 -23.16
N LEU A 158 1.82 1.84 -22.70
CA LEU A 158 2.84 2.81 -22.27
C LEU A 158 3.97 2.88 -23.29
#